data_AF-A0A9X2L7W1-F1
#
_entry.id   AF-A0A9X2L7W1-F1
#
_cell.length_a   1.000
_cell.length_b   1.000
_cell.length_c   1.000
_cell.angle_alpha   90.00
_cell.angle_beta   90.00
_cell.angle_gamma   90.00
#
_symmetry.space_group_name_H-M   'P 1'
#
loop_
_entity.id
_entity.type
_entity.pdbx_description
1 polymer ?
#
loop_
_entity_poly.entity_id
_entity_poly.type
_entity_poly.pdbx_seq_one_letter_code
_entity_poly.pdbx_strand_id
1 'polypeptide(L)'
;MSLVPQLGLPELLVLAVLVLLVVGPKDLPKFLYGAGQMVGKARRLADEFRAGLSQMAREAEMEEMRQEIENLKKASPTEQIKSAMRDLEDDVRSATVPAAPSQAAPHTDEDELDHLHDDDEDDLTDPEASAEDGEEKASSHG
;
A
#
# COMPACT_ATOMS: atom_id res chain seq x y z
N MET A 1 -19.24 -10.35 1.91
CA MET A 1 -19.55 -10.27 0.46
C MET A 1 -18.44 -9.43 -0.14
N SER A 2 -17.56 -9.98 -0.98
CA SER A 2 -16.34 -9.29 -1.42
C SER A 2 -16.65 -8.29 -2.53
N LEU A 3 -16.71 -7.00 -2.20
CA LEU A 3 -16.81 -5.89 -3.15
C LEU A 3 -15.44 -5.20 -3.39
N VAL A 4 -14.36 -5.98 -3.35
CA VAL A 4 -13.13 -5.58 -4.05
C VAL A 4 -13.37 -5.90 -5.52
N PRO A 5 -13.44 -4.92 -6.43
CA PRO A 5 -13.64 -5.19 -7.84
C PRO A 5 -12.44 -5.99 -8.36
N GLN A 6 -12.70 -7.24 -8.72
CA GLN A 6 -11.76 -8.05 -9.50
C GLN A 6 -11.35 -7.21 -10.72
N LEU A 7 -10.06 -7.21 -11.07
CA LEU A 7 -9.54 -6.41 -12.19
C LEU A 7 -9.89 -7.06 -13.54
N GLY A 8 -11.18 -7.29 -13.77
CA GLY A 8 -11.75 -7.87 -14.97
C GLY A 8 -12.35 -6.82 -15.91
N LEU A 9 -12.59 -7.25 -17.15
CA LEU A 9 -13.26 -6.44 -18.17
C LEU A 9 -14.69 -6.00 -17.78
N PRO A 10 -15.57 -6.83 -17.16
CA PRO A 10 -16.91 -6.39 -16.83
C PRO A 10 -16.93 -5.34 -15.70
N GLU A 11 -16.06 -5.45 -14.70
CA GLU A 11 -15.92 -4.47 -13.62
C GLU A 11 -15.39 -3.12 -14.15
N LEU A 12 -14.40 -3.15 -15.05
CA LEU A 12 -13.91 -1.96 -15.75
C LEU A 12 -15.01 -1.26 -16.56
N LEU A 13 -15.93 -2.03 -17.16
CA LEU A 13 -17.07 -1.50 -17.91
C LEU A 13 -18.06 -0.78 -16.97
N VAL A 14 -18.36 -1.36 -15.81
CA VAL A 14 -19.21 -0.72 -14.78
C VAL A 14 -18.58 0.58 -14.28
N LEU A 15 -17.28 0.58 -13.98
CA LEU A 15 -16.56 1.80 -13.57
C LEU A 15 -16.56 2.86 -14.68
N ALA A 16 -16.34 2.47 -15.94
CA ALA A 16 -16.41 3.38 -17.07
C ALA A 16 -17.79 4.04 -17.20
N VAL A 17 -18.88 3.27 -17.04
CA VAL A 17 -20.26 3.82 -17.05
C VAL A 17 -20.48 4.79 -15.89
N LEU A 18 -19.97 4.49 -14.69
CA LEU A 18 -20.05 5.39 -13.53
C LEU A 18 -19.34 6.73 -13.79
N VAL A 19 -18.12 6.69 -14.31
CA VAL A 19 -17.35 7.92 -14.63
C VAL A 19 -18.03 8.71 -15.75
N LEU A 20 -18.59 8.04 -16.76
CA LEU A 20 -19.38 8.69 -17.83
C LEU A 20 -20.65 9.37 -17.30
N LEU A 21 -21.27 8.85 -16.23
CA LEU A 21 -22.42 9.49 -15.57
C LEU A 21 -22.00 10.72 -14.75
N VAL A 22 -20.91 10.64 -13.99
CA VAL A 22 -20.45 11.72 -13.10
C VAL A 22 -19.83 12.88 -13.88
N VAL A 23 -18.96 12.58 -14.87
CA VAL A 23 -18.24 13.60 -15.67
C VAL A 23 -19.01 14.02 -16.91
N GLY A 24 -19.94 13.17 -17.39
CA GLY A 24 -20.65 13.34 -18.64
C GLY A 24 -19.93 12.67 -19.82
N PRO A 25 -20.65 11.94 -20.71
CA PRO A 25 -20.03 11.15 -21.77
C PRO A 25 -19.37 11.98 -22.89
N LYS A 26 -19.70 13.28 -22.95
CA LYS A 26 -19.13 14.22 -23.93
C LYS A 26 -17.89 14.95 -23.43
N ASP A 27 -17.63 14.92 -22.12
CA ASP A 27 -16.58 15.71 -21.49
C ASP A 27 -15.40 14.84 -21.07
N LEU A 28 -15.63 13.59 -20.65
CA LEU A 28 -14.59 12.57 -20.50
C LEU A 28 -13.59 12.49 -21.68
N PRO A 29 -14.02 12.40 -22.97
CA PRO A 29 -13.08 12.43 -24.08
C PRO A 29 -12.26 13.73 -24.13
N LYS A 30 -12.86 14.90 -23.87
CA LYS A 30 -12.15 16.20 -23.87
C LYS A 30 -11.09 16.24 -22.77
N PHE A 31 -11.39 15.75 -21.58
CA PHE A 31 -10.44 15.64 -20.47
C PHE A 31 -9.29 14.68 -20.82
N LEU A 32 -9.57 13.53 -21.45
CA LEU A 32 -8.55 12.60 -21.94
C LEU A 32 -7.66 13.24 -23.00
N TYR A 33 -8.21 14.03 -23.94
CA TYR A 33 -7.40 14.79 -24.91
C TYR A 33 -6.50 15.83 -24.22
N GLY A 34 -7.00 16.57 -23.24
CA GLY A 34 -6.21 17.54 -22.47
C GLY A 34 -5.09 16.89 -21.66
N ALA A 35 -5.42 15.86 -20.87
CA ALA A 35 -4.45 15.10 -20.09
C ALA A 35 -3.42 14.40 -20.98
N GLY A 36 -3.84 13.79 -22.09
CA GLY A 36 -2.97 13.14 -23.06
C GLY A 36 -2.00 14.12 -23.73
N GLN A 37 -2.42 15.34 -24.03
CA GLN A 37 -1.50 16.39 -24.51
C GLN A 37 -0.50 16.82 -23.44
N MET A 38 -0.90 16.90 -22.17
CA MET A 38 0.01 17.25 -21.07
C MET A 38 1.04 16.15 -20.83
N VAL A 39 0.62 14.88 -20.78
CA VAL A 39 1.49 13.71 -20.67
C VAL A 39 2.41 13.59 -21.90
N GLY A 40 1.90 13.86 -23.10
CA GLY A 40 2.71 13.86 -24.33
C GLY A 40 3.81 14.93 -24.33
N LYS A 41 3.51 16.14 -23.82
CA LYS A 41 4.51 17.19 -23.59
C LYS A 41 5.55 16.75 -22.55
N ALA A 42 5.10 16.28 -21.38
CA ALA A 42 5.99 15.82 -20.32
C ALA A 42 6.91 14.69 -20.78
N ARG A 43 6.39 13.73 -21.55
CA ARG A 43 7.18 12.64 -22.15
C ARG A 43 8.23 13.16 -23.13
N ARG A 44 7.86 14.11 -24.01
CA ARG A 44 8.81 14.73 -24.94
C ARG A 44 9.94 15.47 -24.21
N LEU A 45 9.62 16.25 -23.18
CA LEU A 45 10.65 16.86 -22.33
C LEU A 45 11.52 15.78 -21.68
N ALA A 46 10.93 14.71 -21.14
CA ALA A 46 11.68 13.61 -20.52
C ALA A 46 12.60 12.87 -21.52
N ASP A 47 12.19 12.72 -22.79
CA ASP A 47 13.02 12.17 -23.86
C ASP A 47 14.20 13.11 -24.20
N GLU A 48 13.98 14.43 -24.19
CA GLU A 48 15.01 15.47 -24.36
C GLU A 48 16.00 15.49 -23.17
N PHE A 49 15.50 15.41 -21.92
CA PHE A 49 16.34 15.23 -20.71
C PHE A 49 17.13 13.93 -20.75
N ARG A 50 16.51 12.82 -21.15
CA ARG A 50 17.18 11.51 -21.26
C ARG A 50 18.30 11.55 -22.30
N ALA A 51 18.11 12.25 -23.42
CA ALA A 51 19.15 12.48 -24.41
C ALA A 51 20.31 13.33 -23.84
N GLY A 52 20.00 14.46 -23.18
CA GLY A 52 21.01 15.32 -22.54
C GLY A 52 21.80 14.59 -21.44
N LEU A 53 21.12 13.88 -20.54
CA LEU A 53 21.74 13.03 -19.53
C LEU A 53 22.60 11.94 -20.16
N SER A 54 22.16 11.28 -21.25
CA SER A 54 22.97 10.25 -21.93
C SER A 54 24.25 10.78 -22.57
N GLN A 55 24.28 12.07 -22.92
CA GLN A 55 25.46 12.76 -23.42
C GLN A 55 26.42 13.11 -22.27
N MET A 56 25.92 13.72 -21.19
CA MET A 56 26.72 14.10 -20.01
C MET A 56 27.27 12.88 -19.25
N ALA A 57 26.47 11.81 -19.16
CA ALA A 57 26.81 10.53 -18.57
C ALA A 57 27.95 9.77 -19.25
N ARG A 58 28.31 10.16 -20.48
CA ARG A 58 29.48 9.64 -21.17
C ARG A 58 30.78 10.19 -20.58
N GLU A 59 30.70 11.32 -19.87
CA GLU A 59 31.81 12.02 -19.22
C GLU A 59 31.92 11.69 -17.70
N ALA A 60 30.82 11.69 -16.92
CA ALA A 60 30.83 11.32 -15.47
C ALA A 60 29.42 11.02 -14.87
N GLU A 61 29.36 10.63 -13.58
CA GLU A 61 28.19 10.70 -12.66
C GLU A 61 27.00 9.70 -12.78
N MET A 62 27.05 8.69 -13.64
CA MET A 62 25.92 7.72 -13.78
C MET A 62 25.63 6.80 -12.57
N GLU A 63 26.53 6.70 -11.59
CA GLU A 63 26.37 5.79 -10.44
C GLU A 63 25.58 6.43 -9.29
N GLU A 64 25.84 7.70 -8.97
CA GLU A 64 25.15 8.43 -7.90
C GLU A 64 23.66 8.63 -8.20
N MET A 65 23.30 9.05 -9.42
CA MET A 65 21.89 9.16 -9.81
C MET A 65 21.14 7.83 -9.72
N ARG A 66 21.80 6.68 -9.98
CA ARG A 66 21.16 5.36 -9.82
C ARG A 66 20.85 5.09 -8.36
N GLN A 67 21.80 5.34 -7.47
CA GLN A 67 21.64 5.09 -6.05
C GLN A 67 20.62 6.04 -5.41
N GLU A 68 20.55 7.29 -5.85
CA GLU A 68 19.51 8.23 -5.43
C GLU A 68 18.11 7.80 -5.93
N ILE A 69 17.98 7.38 -7.19
CA ILE A 69 16.72 6.80 -7.71
C ILE A 69 16.34 5.53 -6.95
N GLU A 70 17.31 4.69 -6.57
CA GLU A 70 17.06 3.48 -5.79
C GLU A 70 16.61 3.81 -4.36
N ASN A 71 17.20 4.83 -3.73
CA ASN A 71 16.80 5.34 -2.43
C ASN A 71 15.41 6.00 -2.46
N LEU A 72 15.08 6.75 -3.52
CA LEU A 72 13.73 7.30 -3.77
C LEU A 72 12.69 6.20 -4.00
N LYS A 73 13.08 5.08 -4.64
CA LYS A 73 12.22 3.88 -4.76
C LYS A 73 12.05 3.16 -3.42
N LYS A 74 13.09 3.11 -2.58
CA LYS A 74 13.05 2.56 -1.21
C LYS A 74 12.27 3.44 -0.23
N ALA A 75 12.23 4.76 -0.45
CA ALA A 75 11.30 5.71 0.20
C ALA A 75 9.83 5.52 -0.25
N SER A 76 9.60 4.52 -1.11
CA SER A 76 8.34 3.81 -1.31
C SER A 76 7.06 4.65 -1.44
N PRO A 77 6.98 5.57 -2.43
CA PRO A 77 5.68 6.06 -2.92
C PRO A 77 4.70 4.91 -3.24
N THR A 78 5.24 3.79 -3.71
CA THR A 78 4.50 2.54 -3.96
C THR A 78 3.92 1.91 -2.68
N GLU A 79 4.60 1.99 -1.52
CA GLU A 79 4.05 1.47 -0.26
C GLU A 79 3.04 2.44 0.35
N GLN A 80 3.22 3.75 0.19
CA GLN A 80 2.20 4.74 0.55
C GLN A 80 0.92 4.55 -0.27
N ILE A 81 1.04 4.27 -1.57
CA ILE A 81 -0.10 3.92 -2.43
C ILE A 81 -0.69 2.55 -2.03
N LYS A 82 0.14 1.56 -1.69
CA LYS A 82 -0.30 0.21 -1.29
C LYS A 82 -1.00 0.19 0.07
N SER A 83 -0.56 1.02 1.03
CA SER A 83 -1.23 1.20 2.33
C SER A 83 -2.56 1.93 2.14
N ALA A 84 -2.58 3.07 1.45
CA ALA A 84 -3.82 3.79 1.16
C ALA A 84 -4.86 2.95 0.37
N MET A 85 -4.41 2.07 -0.53
CA MET A 85 -5.27 1.08 -1.20
C MET A 85 -5.84 0.06 -0.21
N ARG A 86 -5.03 -0.42 0.73
CA ARG A 86 -5.41 -1.43 1.73
C ARG A 86 -6.38 -0.87 2.76
N ASP A 87 -6.14 0.35 3.23
CA ASP A 87 -7.04 1.09 4.13
C ASP A 87 -8.40 1.31 3.45
N LEU A 88 -8.39 1.67 2.16
CA LEU A 88 -9.61 1.80 1.35
C LEU A 88 -10.32 0.45 1.11
N GLU A 89 -9.59 -0.64 0.91
CA GLU A 89 -10.16 -1.99 0.83
C GLU A 89 -10.81 -2.40 2.16
N ASP A 90 -10.20 -2.10 3.30
CA ASP A 90 -10.73 -2.42 4.63
C ASP A 90 -11.95 -1.57 5.00
N ASP A 91 -11.96 -0.26 4.68
CA ASP A 91 -13.15 0.61 4.82
C ASP A 91 -14.31 0.13 3.94
N VAL A 92 -14.06 -0.17 2.66
CA VAL A 92 -15.08 -0.70 1.74
C VAL A 92 -15.59 -2.06 2.22
N ARG A 93 -14.71 -2.91 2.75
CA ARG A 93 -15.08 -4.23 3.29
C ARG A 93 -15.92 -4.12 4.55
N SER A 94 -15.58 -3.20 5.45
CA SER A 94 -16.34 -2.89 6.66
C SER A 94 -17.75 -2.39 6.30
N ALA A 95 -17.84 -1.47 5.33
CA ALA A 95 -19.12 -0.94 4.84
C ALA A 95 -19.95 -1.92 4.00
N THR A 96 -19.38 -3.04 3.53
CA THR A 96 -20.07 -4.05 2.69
C THR A 96 -20.31 -5.39 3.36
N VAL A 97 -20.08 -5.50 4.69
CA VAL A 97 -20.73 -6.55 5.50
C VAL A 97 -22.18 -6.13 5.73
N PRO A 98 -23.19 -6.84 5.19
CA PRO A 98 -24.57 -6.58 5.57
C PRO A 98 -24.74 -6.96 7.04
N ALA A 99 -25.12 -6.01 7.89
CA ALA A 99 -25.57 -6.31 9.23
C ALA A 99 -26.82 -7.20 9.10
N ALA A 100 -26.67 -8.50 9.35
CA ALA A 100 -27.79 -9.40 9.49
C ALA A 100 -28.67 -8.89 10.66
N PRO A 101 -30.00 -8.88 10.54
CA PRO A 101 -30.86 -8.31 11.57
C PRO A 101 -30.68 -9.11 12.86
N SER A 102 -30.22 -8.43 13.91
CA SER A 102 -30.21 -8.98 15.26
C SER A 102 -31.65 -9.31 15.66
N GLN A 103 -31.97 -10.61 15.72
CA GLN A 103 -33.23 -11.08 16.25
C GLN A 103 -33.24 -10.87 17.76
N ALA A 104 -33.76 -9.73 18.19
CA ALA A 104 -34.26 -9.56 19.54
C ALA A 104 -35.56 -10.37 19.70
N ALA A 105 -35.43 -11.61 20.17
CA ALA A 105 -36.51 -12.36 20.81
C ALA A 105 -36.36 -12.24 22.35
N PRO A 106 -37.45 -12.23 23.13
CA PRO A 106 -37.43 -11.69 24.49
C PRO A 106 -37.04 -12.69 25.59
N HIS A 107 -36.56 -12.09 26.68
CA HIS A 107 -36.32 -12.57 28.06
C HIS A 107 -37.00 -13.87 28.52
N THR A 108 -36.27 -14.68 29.30
CA THR A 108 -36.66 -15.10 30.67
C THR A 108 -35.38 -15.44 31.45
N ASP A 109 -35.35 -15.13 32.75
CA ASP A 109 -34.24 -15.28 33.71
C ASP A 109 -34.18 -16.70 34.36
N GLU A 110 -33.47 -16.83 35.49
CA GLU A 110 -33.28 -18.04 36.34
C GLU A 110 -32.31 -19.10 35.75
N ASP A 111 -31.42 -19.81 36.47
CA ASP A 111 -30.75 -19.70 37.79
C ASP A 111 -29.59 -20.75 37.80
N GLU A 112 -28.56 -20.80 38.67
CA GLU A 112 -28.15 -20.07 39.89
C GLU A 112 -26.57 -20.01 39.95
N LEU A 113 -26.00 -19.35 40.98
CA LEU A 113 -24.62 -19.31 41.51
C LEU A 113 -23.69 -20.53 41.25
N ASP A 114 -22.38 -20.31 41.00
CA ASP A 114 -21.34 -20.64 42.01
C ASP A 114 -19.93 -20.02 41.80
N HIS A 115 -19.24 -19.85 42.94
CA HIS A 115 -17.80 -19.73 43.23
C HIS A 115 -16.81 -18.84 42.42
N LEU A 116 -16.33 -17.81 43.14
CA LEU A 116 -14.97 -17.25 43.10
C LEU A 116 -13.87 -18.33 42.96
N HIS A 117 -12.80 -17.97 42.25
CA HIS A 117 -11.44 -18.01 42.81
C HIS A 117 -10.62 -16.84 42.27
N ASP A 118 -10.03 -16.07 43.19
CA ASP A 118 -8.90 -15.20 42.95
C ASP A 118 -7.65 -16.05 42.63
N ASP A 119 -6.78 -15.55 41.77
CA ASP A 119 -5.32 -15.77 41.84
C ASP A 119 -4.64 -14.63 41.07
N ASP A 120 -3.99 -13.74 41.82
CA ASP A 120 -3.09 -12.70 41.30
C ASP A 120 -1.81 -13.34 40.73
N GLU A 121 -1.37 -12.91 39.54
CA GLU A 121 0.07 -12.83 39.22
C GLU A 121 0.32 -11.71 38.19
N ASP A 122 0.90 -10.61 38.67
CA ASP A 122 1.68 -9.68 37.86
C ASP A 122 3.16 -9.75 38.27
N ASP A 123 4.01 -10.32 37.42
CA ASP A 123 5.46 -10.14 37.55
C ASP A 123 6.13 -9.77 36.22
N LEU A 124 7.19 -8.99 36.40
CA LEU A 124 7.97 -8.25 35.41
C LEU A 124 9.30 -8.98 35.15
N THR A 125 10.20 -8.31 34.41
CA THR A 125 11.63 -8.64 34.25
C THR A 125 11.97 -9.86 33.38
N ASP A 126 13.04 -9.88 32.58
CA ASP A 126 13.85 -8.77 32.03
C ASP A 126 14.56 -9.27 30.74
N PRO A 127 15.10 -8.39 29.89
CA PRO A 127 15.81 -8.79 28.68
C PRO A 127 17.27 -9.15 28.98
N GLU A 128 17.63 -10.43 28.80
CA GLU A 128 19.04 -10.84 28.94
C GLU A 128 19.87 -10.46 27.70
N ALA A 129 20.85 -9.58 27.91
CA ALA A 129 21.88 -9.25 26.93
C ALA A 129 23.27 -9.28 27.57
N SER A 130 24.12 -10.21 27.15
CA SER A 130 25.60 -10.20 27.22
C SER A 130 26.10 -11.46 26.46
N ALA A 131 26.98 -11.42 25.45
CA ALA A 131 28.29 -10.77 25.25
C ALA A 131 29.49 -11.69 25.59
N GLU A 132 29.98 -12.39 24.56
CA GLU A 132 31.36 -12.92 24.37
C GLU A 132 31.54 -12.88 22.83
N ASP A 133 32.41 -12.09 22.18
CA ASP A 133 33.87 -11.87 22.30
C ASP A 133 34.72 -13.13 22.09
N GLY A 134 35.76 -13.02 21.23
CA GLY A 134 36.52 -14.16 20.72
C GLY A 134 37.15 -13.93 19.35
N GLU A 135 38.37 -13.40 19.32
CA GLU A 135 39.25 -13.37 18.14
C GLU A 135 39.54 -14.79 17.59
N GLU A 136 39.83 -14.94 16.29
CA GLU A 136 41.17 -15.41 15.87
C GLU A 136 41.47 -15.30 14.35
N LYS A 137 42.75 -15.40 14.05
CA LYS A 137 43.47 -14.74 12.95
C LYS A 137 43.51 -15.49 11.61
N ALA A 138 43.61 -14.67 10.56
CA ALA A 138 44.40 -14.83 9.34
C ALA A 138 45.15 -16.17 9.10
N SER A 139 44.85 -16.81 7.95
CA SER A 139 45.88 -17.38 7.06
C SER A 139 45.34 -17.68 5.66
N SER A 140 45.91 -17.05 4.64
CA SER A 140 45.96 -17.62 3.28
C SER A 140 47.15 -17.01 2.53
N HIS A 141 48.26 -17.74 2.54
CA HIS A 141 49.35 -17.64 1.57
C HIS A 141 48.99 -18.47 0.33
N GLY A 142 49.52 -18.11 -0.85
CA GLY A 142 49.62 -19.02 -2.00
C GLY A 142 49.32 -18.37 -3.34
#